data_AF-A0A975FAD0-F1
#
_entry.id   AF-A0A975FAD0-F1
#
_cell.length_a   1.000
_cell.length_b   1.000
_cell.length_c   1.000
_cell.angle_alpha   90.00
_cell.angle_beta   90.00
_cell.angle_gamma   90.00
#
_symmetry.space_group_name_H-M   'P 1'
#
loop_
_entity.id
_entity.type
_entity.pdbx_description
1 polymer ?
#
loop_
_entity_poly.entity_id
_entity_poly.type
_entity_poly.pdbx_seq_one_letter_code
_entity_poly.pdbx_strand_id
1 'polypeptide(L)'
;MAESKPAFTDHPLETTAMPLPTPTTSIPFSDLTSLLPLRDHRAYATQLQALAQQLPYPISRWPAFGEYAEDWLSVEISEFKQQLFYCERGGYTLQASGENLIDLSYQIFRAIIPAMTPTAQQTAATLDRIKDQRQLIWLRMSSEIYRMFQINPQFGMRTAYANVAWMCEELVRAGTFPTPQAAFNNREAILHGLTLSGLPHAYAVNVYEQLAPPRPQ
;
A
#
# COMPACT_ATOMS: atom_id res chain seq x y z
N MET A 1 -16.83 45.07 -19.63
CA MET A 1 -16.75 44.50 -18.27
C MET A 1 -16.08 43.16 -18.39
N ALA A 2 -14.84 43.03 -17.92
CA ALA A 2 -14.06 41.81 -18.01
C ALA A 2 -14.14 41.11 -16.64
N GLU A 3 -14.70 39.90 -16.61
CA GLU A 3 -14.74 39.07 -15.41
C GLU A 3 -13.37 38.41 -15.20
N SER A 4 -12.74 38.69 -14.05
CA SER A 4 -11.50 38.05 -13.63
C SER A 4 -11.78 36.62 -13.17
N LYS A 5 -11.13 35.65 -13.81
CA LYS A 5 -11.04 34.28 -13.30
C LYS A 5 -10.37 34.27 -11.91
N PRO A 6 -10.80 33.43 -10.96
CA PRO A 6 -10.08 33.28 -9.71
C PRO A 6 -8.72 32.65 -10.00
N ALA A 7 -7.67 33.34 -9.58
CA ALA A 7 -6.31 32.82 -9.56
C ALA A 7 -6.25 31.68 -8.54
N PHE A 8 -5.84 30.49 -9.00
CA PHE A 8 -5.33 29.47 -8.11
C PHE A 8 -4.07 30.04 -7.46
N THR A 9 -4.19 30.50 -6.22
CA THR A 9 -3.02 30.85 -5.41
C THR A 9 -2.34 29.55 -5.01
N ASP A 10 -1.17 29.32 -5.61
CA ASP A 10 -0.15 28.38 -5.17
C ASP A 10 0.25 28.73 -3.72
N HIS A 11 -0.39 28.09 -2.75
CA HIS A 11 0.19 27.96 -1.43
C HIS A 11 1.08 26.73 -1.44
N PRO A 12 2.42 26.88 -1.39
CA PRO A 12 3.28 25.75 -1.09
C PRO A 12 2.92 25.32 0.33
N LEU A 13 2.28 24.16 0.47
CA LEU A 13 2.19 23.46 1.73
C LEU A 13 3.63 23.08 2.10
N GLU A 14 4.33 23.96 2.80
CA GLU A 14 5.56 23.63 3.52
C GLU A 14 5.18 22.70 4.67
N THR A 15 4.94 21.43 4.34
CA THR A 15 4.84 20.36 5.31
C THR A 15 6.22 20.17 5.91
N THR A 16 6.38 20.57 7.17
CA THR A 16 7.51 20.25 8.08
C THR A 16 7.69 18.75 8.35
N ALA A 17 6.99 17.90 7.60
CA ALA A 17 7.16 16.47 7.70
C ALA A 17 8.51 16.10 7.08
N MET A 18 9.40 15.58 7.92
CA MET A 18 10.68 15.07 7.45
C MET A 18 10.43 14.05 6.32
N PRO A 19 11.15 14.16 5.19
CA PRO A 19 11.06 13.15 4.14
C PRO A 19 11.42 11.79 4.74
N LEU A 20 10.65 10.78 4.37
CA LEU A 20 10.91 9.41 4.78
C LEU A 20 12.27 8.97 4.21
N PRO A 21 13.04 8.14 4.93
CA PRO A 21 14.24 7.57 4.33
C PRO A 21 13.84 6.66 3.17
N THR A 22 14.70 6.56 2.16
CA THR A 22 14.58 5.54 1.12
C THR A 22 14.43 4.16 1.76
N PRO A 23 13.50 3.30 1.31
CA PRO A 23 13.40 1.93 1.80
C PRO A 23 14.72 1.18 1.57
N THR A 24 15.49 0.93 2.62
CA THR A 24 16.78 0.21 2.56
C THR A 24 16.73 -1.16 3.22
N THR A 25 15.73 -1.42 4.07
CA THR A 25 15.48 -2.73 4.67
C THR A 25 14.49 -3.52 3.80
N SER A 26 14.74 -4.80 3.65
CA SER A 26 13.82 -5.74 2.99
C SER A 26 14.10 -7.16 3.44
N ILE A 27 13.05 -7.92 3.72
CA ILE A 27 13.10 -9.36 3.85
C ILE A 27 13.56 -9.94 2.50
N PRO A 28 14.69 -10.68 2.45
CA PRO A 28 15.16 -11.34 1.25
C PRO A 28 14.09 -12.25 0.64
N PHE A 29 14.04 -12.31 -0.69
CA PHE A 29 13.10 -13.20 -1.37
C PHE A 29 13.36 -14.68 -1.03
N SER A 30 14.61 -15.06 -0.74
CA SER A 30 14.98 -16.40 -0.25
C SER A 30 14.25 -16.78 1.05
N ASP A 31 14.02 -15.81 1.92
CA ASP A 31 13.41 -16.05 3.20
C ASP A 31 11.89 -16.21 3.03
N LEU A 32 11.30 -15.51 2.05
CA LEU A 32 9.92 -15.74 1.62
C LEU A 32 9.74 -17.10 0.93
N THR A 33 10.69 -17.54 0.09
CA THR A 33 10.61 -18.85 -0.57
C THR A 33 10.82 -20.00 0.41
N SER A 34 11.52 -19.77 1.53
CA SER A 34 11.63 -20.75 2.63
C SER A 34 10.29 -21.10 3.27
N LEU A 35 9.26 -20.26 3.07
CA LEU A 35 7.90 -20.52 3.54
C LEU A 35 7.15 -21.54 2.65
N LEU A 36 7.49 -21.63 1.36
CA LEU A 36 6.83 -22.53 0.40
C LEU A 36 6.73 -24.01 0.83
N PRO A 37 7.77 -24.64 1.41
CA PRO A 37 7.70 -26.02 1.86
C PRO A 37 6.87 -26.21 3.14
N LEU A 38 6.50 -25.15 3.87
CA LEU A 38 5.76 -25.26 5.12
C LEU A 38 4.32 -25.71 4.85
N ARG A 39 3.98 -26.91 5.33
CA ARG A 39 2.63 -27.48 5.19
C ARG A 39 1.74 -27.25 6.42
N ASP A 40 2.35 -26.91 7.54
CA ASP A 40 1.65 -26.62 8.80
C ASP A 40 1.42 -25.12 8.96
N HIS A 41 0.17 -24.75 9.27
CA HIS A 41 -0.24 -23.35 9.39
C HIS A 41 0.42 -22.65 10.58
N ARG A 42 0.68 -23.37 11.69
CA ARG A 42 1.35 -22.78 12.87
C ARG A 42 2.81 -22.50 12.56
N ALA A 43 3.51 -23.45 11.95
CA ALA A 43 4.89 -23.26 11.51
C ALA A 43 5.01 -22.10 10.50
N TYR A 44 4.10 -22.02 9.52
CA TYR A 44 4.04 -20.90 8.58
C TYR A 44 3.81 -19.56 9.31
N ALA A 45 2.84 -19.48 10.22
CA ALA A 45 2.55 -18.29 10.99
C ALA A 45 3.74 -17.84 11.84
N THR A 46 4.38 -18.77 12.56
CA THR A 46 5.57 -18.48 13.38
C THR A 46 6.72 -17.94 12.54
N GLN A 47 7.00 -18.54 11.38
CA GLN A 47 8.07 -18.06 10.51
C GLN A 47 7.73 -16.70 9.91
N LEU A 48 6.49 -16.48 9.47
CA LEU A 48 6.06 -15.18 8.96
C LEU A 48 6.14 -14.09 10.02
N GLN A 49 5.79 -14.40 11.27
CA GLN A 49 5.96 -13.50 12.42
C GLN A 49 7.43 -13.19 12.69
N ALA A 50 8.32 -14.18 12.63
CA ALA A 50 9.75 -13.98 12.79
C ALA A 50 10.33 -13.06 11.69
N LEU A 51 9.90 -13.23 10.43
CA LEU A 51 10.30 -12.33 9.34
C LEU A 51 9.80 -10.90 9.58
N ALA A 52 8.56 -10.77 10.03
CA ALA A 52 7.95 -9.47 10.29
C ALA A 52 8.56 -8.71 11.47
N GLN A 53 9.20 -9.38 12.42
CA GLN A 53 9.97 -8.74 13.50
C GLN A 53 11.16 -7.93 12.97
N GLN A 54 11.60 -8.16 11.74
CA GLN A 54 12.68 -7.42 11.08
C GLN A 54 12.21 -6.10 10.48
N LEU A 55 10.90 -5.81 10.49
CA LEU A 55 10.34 -4.62 9.87
C LEU A 55 10.63 -3.36 10.69
N PRO A 56 10.90 -2.21 10.04
CA PRO A 56 11.30 -0.97 10.70
C PRO A 56 10.11 -0.19 11.30
N TYR A 57 8.93 -0.80 11.41
CA TYR A 57 7.72 -0.16 11.93
C TYR A 57 6.91 -1.13 12.79
N PRO A 58 6.12 -0.61 13.74
CA PRO A 58 5.26 -1.46 14.55
C PRO A 58 4.18 -2.11 13.69
N ILE A 59 3.92 -3.38 13.97
CA ILE A 59 2.82 -4.14 13.38
C ILE A 59 1.55 -3.75 14.12
N SER A 60 0.52 -3.37 13.38
CA SER A 60 -0.71 -2.83 13.96
C SER A 60 -1.53 -3.90 14.70
N ARG A 61 -1.74 -5.06 14.06
CA ARG A 61 -2.37 -6.25 14.64
C ARG A 61 -2.03 -7.48 13.81
N TRP A 62 -1.74 -8.60 14.46
CA TRP A 62 -1.60 -9.87 13.77
C TRP A 62 -2.94 -10.55 13.52
N PRO A 63 -3.18 -11.14 12.33
CA PRO A 63 -4.26 -12.09 12.15
C PRO A 63 -4.01 -13.33 13.03
N ALA A 64 -5.08 -13.86 13.62
CA ALA A 64 -5.03 -15.15 14.30
C ALA A 64 -5.10 -16.26 13.23
N PHE A 65 -4.11 -17.14 13.19
CA PHE A 65 -4.09 -18.25 12.23
C PHE A 65 -4.82 -19.45 12.82
N GLY A 66 -5.83 -19.98 12.12
CA GLY A 66 -6.44 -21.27 12.46
C GLY A 66 -7.37 -21.32 13.67
N GLU A 67 -7.74 -20.19 14.28
CA GLU A 67 -8.71 -20.16 15.40
C GLU A 67 -9.98 -19.38 15.03
N TYR A 68 -11.14 -19.92 15.41
CA TYR A 68 -12.43 -19.25 15.38
C TYR A 68 -12.58 -18.44 16.68
N ALA A 69 -12.30 -17.14 16.63
CA ALA A 69 -12.64 -16.23 17.72
C ALA A 69 -13.07 -14.89 17.14
N GLU A 70 -14.19 -14.38 17.66
CA GLU A 70 -14.74 -13.08 17.31
C GLU A 70 -13.71 -11.97 17.57
N ASP A 71 -13.79 -10.93 16.74
CA ASP A 71 -12.87 -9.80 16.65
C ASP A 71 -11.54 -10.09 15.93
N TRP A 72 -11.62 -9.89 14.61
CA TRP A 72 -10.55 -9.70 13.62
C TRP A 72 -9.69 -10.91 13.21
N LEU A 73 -9.83 -11.20 11.91
CA LEU A 73 -8.89 -11.93 11.04
C LEU A 73 -8.55 -13.35 11.50
N SER A 74 -9.46 -14.28 11.21
CA SER A 74 -9.16 -15.70 11.16
C SER A 74 -8.74 -16.08 9.73
N VAL A 75 -7.50 -16.54 9.56
CA VAL A 75 -7.08 -17.20 8.30
C VAL A 75 -7.46 -18.67 8.41
N GLU A 76 -8.50 -19.11 7.71
CA GLU A 76 -8.75 -20.55 7.55
C GLU A 76 -7.76 -21.10 6.52
N ILE A 77 -6.60 -21.55 7.01
CA ILE A 77 -5.70 -22.40 6.25
C ILE A 77 -6.19 -23.85 6.42
N SER A 78 -7.33 -24.17 5.82
CA SER A 78 -7.77 -25.55 5.67
C SER A 78 -6.90 -26.18 4.59
N GLU A 79 -5.83 -26.84 5.01
CA GLU A 79 -4.84 -27.62 4.23
C GLU A 79 -4.27 -26.99 2.91
N PHE A 80 -4.30 -25.65 2.74
CA PHE A 80 -3.82 -24.79 1.61
C PHE A 80 -4.87 -23.90 0.90
N LYS A 81 -6.03 -23.60 1.49
CA LYS A 81 -7.02 -22.70 0.85
C LYS A 81 -6.58 -21.25 0.53
N GLN A 82 -5.39 -20.79 0.92
CA GLN A 82 -4.79 -19.49 0.55
C GLN A 82 -5.71 -18.26 0.70
N GLN A 83 -6.69 -18.28 1.60
CA GLN A 83 -7.71 -17.23 1.71
C GLN A 83 -7.62 -16.51 3.06
N LEU A 84 -7.81 -15.19 3.04
CA LEU A 84 -7.87 -14.29 4.18
C LEU A 84 -9.33 -13.88 4.41
N PHE A 85 -9.87 -14.13 5.60
CA PHE A 85 -11.26 -13.82 5.94
C PHE A 85 -11.37 -12.77 7.04
N TYR A 86 -12.41 -11.96 6.95
CA TYR A 86 -12.86 -11.02 7.98
C TYR A 86 -14.12 -11.58 8.66
N CYS A 87 -14.12 -11.59 9.99
CA CYS A 87 -15.30 -11.94 10.78
C CYS A 87 -15.76 -10.74 11.60
N GLU A 88 -16.99 -10.30 11.38
CA GLU A 88 -17.69 -9.31 12.20
C GLU A 88 -19.11 -9.81 12.49
N ARG A 89 -19.54 -9.71 13.76
CA ARG A 89 -20.92 -10.01 14.20
C ARG A 89 -21.46 -11.37 13.72
N GLY A 90 -20.63 -12.41 13.78
CA GLY A 90 -21.02 -13.78 13.41
C GLY A 90 -21.07 -14.07 11.90
N GLY A 91 -20.65 -13.14 11.03
CA GLY A 91 -20.55 -13.35 9.58
C GLY A 91 -19.10 -13.42 9.09
N TYR A 92 -18.83 -14.27 8.10
CA TYR A 92 -17.52 -14.36 7.43
C TYR A 92 -17.56 -13.70 6.06
N THR A 93 -16.59 -12.82 5.78
CA THR A 93 -16.39 -12.20 4.47
C THR A 93 -14.98 -12.51 3.98
N LEU A 94 -14.84 -13.01 2.75
CA LEU A 94 -13.53 -13.18 2.11
C LEU A 94 -12.91 -11.80 1.86
N GLN A 95 -11.78 -11.51 2.50
CA GLN A 95 -11.04 -10.27 2.30
C GLN A 95 -10.07 -10.38 1.12
N ALA A 96 -9.35 -11.50 1.00
CA ALA A 96 -8.41 -11.74 -0.09
C ALA A 96 -8.22 -13.24 -0.36
N SER A 97 -7.94 -13.61 -1.60
CA SER A 97 -7.49 -14.96 -1.99
C SER A 97 -6.09 -14.84 -2.56
N GLY A 98 -5.21 -15.74 -2.17
CA GLY A 98 -3.87 -15.90 -2.72
C GLY A 98 -3.79 -17.12 -3.63
N GLU A 99 -2.78 -17.15 -4.49
CA GLU A 99 -2.47 -18.26 -5.42
C GLU A 99 -1.38 -19.22 -4.90
N ASN A 100 -0.59 -18.78 -3.91
CA ASN A 100 0.45 -19.56 -3.23
C ASN A 100 0.81 -18.93 -1.87
N LEU A 101 1.73 -19.55 -1.12
CA LEU A 101 2.16 -19.03 0.19
C LEU A 101 2.92 -17.69 0.10
N ILE A 102 3.60 -17.39 -1.00
CA ILE A 102 4.24 -16.07 -1.21
C ILE A 102 3.14 -15.02 -1.40
N ASP A 103 2.11 -15.32 -2.18
CA ASP A 103 0.96 -14.45 -2.37
C ASP A 103 0.17 -14.25 -1.06
N LEU A 104 -0.05 -15.33 -0.30
CA LEU A 104 -0.63 -15.24 1.03
C LEU A 104 0.22 -14.35 1.96
N SER A 105 1.54 -14.49 1.92
CA SER A 105 2.47 -13.65 2.69
C SER A 105 2.31 -12.18 2.29
N TYR A 106 2.24 -11.89 0.99
CA TYR A 106 1.97 -10.55 0.47
C TYR A 106 0.66 -9.97 1.04
N GLN A 107 -0.44 -10.72 0.98
CA GLN A 107 -1.73 -10.26 1.49
C GLN A 107 -1.72 -10.04 3.00
N ILE A 108 -1.06 -10.92 3.76
CA ILE A 108 -0.94 -10.78 5.22
C ILE A 108 -0.10 -9.54 5.55
N PHE A 109 1.08 -9.40 4.96
CA PHE A 109 1.92 -8.22 5.19
C PHE A 109 1.17 -6.93 4.88
N ARG A 110 0.48 -6.89 3.74
CA ARG A 110 -0.36 -5.76 3.32
C ARG A 110 -1.48 -5.44 4.34
N ALA A 111 -2.04 -6.45 4.98
CA ALA A 111 -3.10 -6.28 5.98
C ALA A 111 -2.59 -5.79 7.35
N ILE A 112 -1.37 -6.15 7.74
CA ILE A 112 -0.83 -5.87 9.08
C ILE A 112 0.02 -4.59 9.15
N ILE A 113 0.46 -4.06 8.01
CA ILE A 113 1.16 -2.77 7.98
C ILE A 113 0.23 -1.66 8.45
N PRO A 114 0.74 -0.64 9.17
CA PRO A 114 -0.10 0.50 9.52
C PRO A 114 -0.64 1.21 8.27
N ALA A 115 -1.76 1.92 8.41
CA ALA A 115 -2.43 2.55 7.26
C ALA A 115 -1.70 3.77 6.70
N MET A 116 -1.02 4.56 7.55
CA MET A 116 -0.38 5.82 7.16
C MET A 116 1.01 5.95 7.77
N THR A 117 1.98 6.44 7.01
CA THR A 117 3.32 6.81 7.54
C THR A 117 3.19 7.98 8.53
N PRO A 118 4.16 8.24 9.41
CA PRO A 118 4.10 9.39 10.31
C PRO A 118 3.89 10.72 9.55
N THR A 119 4.58 10.90 8.42
CA THR A 119 4.39 12.03 7.51
C THR A 119 2.96 12.10 6.96
N ALA A 120 2.41 10.98 6.48
CA ALA A 120 1.04 10.94 5.99
C ALA A 120 0.01 11.22 7.09
N GLN A 121 0.25 10.79 8.33
CA GLN A 121 -0.62 11.09 9.48
C GLN A 121 -0.64 12.57 9.80
N GLN A 122 0.51 13.25 9.72
CA GLN A 122 0.59 14.71 9.91
C GLN A 122 -0.22 15.45 8.84
N THR A 123 -0.06 15.07 7.57
CA THR A 123 -0.87 15.65 6.47
C THR A 123 -2.35 15.32 6.65
N ALA A 124 -2.70 14.08 6.99
CA ALA A 124 -4.09 13.69 7.20
C ALA A 124 -4.78 14.45 8.35
N ALA A 125 -4.02 14.90 9.35
CA ALA A 125 -4.55 15.68 10.47
C ALA A 125 -4.99 17.11 10.07
N THR A 126 -4.54 17.62 8.93
CA THR A 126 -4.94 18.95 8.41
C THR A 126 -6.13 18.88 7.45
N LEU A 127 -6.54 17.67 7.04
CA LEU A 127 -7.60 17.43 6.06
C LEU A 127 -8.96 17.19 6.72
N ASP A 128 -10.03 17.63 6.06
CA ASP A 128 -11.40 17.37 6.45
C ASP A 128 -11.79 15.93 6.05
N ARG A 129 -12.22 15.13 7.02
CA ARG A 129 -12.54 13.71 6.81
C ARG A 129 -13.71 13.44 5.87
N ILE A 130 -14.56 14.45 5.62
CA ILE A 130 -15.73 14.33 4.75
C ILE A 130 -15.38 14.90 3.36
N LYS A 131 -14.74 16.07 3.29
CA LYS A 131 -14.44 16.74 2.03
C LYS A 131 -13.22 16.16 1.32
N ASP A 132 -12.21 15.73 2.06
CA ASP A 132 -10.89 15.34 1.53
C ASP A 132 -10.70 13.81 1.49
N GLN A 133 -11.79 13.05 1.44
CA GLN A 133 -11.77 11.58 1.46
C GLN A 133 -10.82 10.99 0.40
N ARG A 134 -10.80 11.56 -0.80
CA ARG A 134 -9.91 11.10 -1.89
C ARG A 134 -8.44 11.29 -1.55
N GLN A 135 -8.06 12.45 -1.01
CA GLN A 135 -6.69 12.74 -0.60
C GLN A 135 -6.27 11.86 0.58
N LEU A 136 -7.18 11.59 1.52
CA LEU A 136 -6.95 10.64 2.61
C LEU A 136 -6.69 9.21 2.10
N ILE A 137 -7.41 8.78 1.05
CA ILE A 137 -7.17 7.48 0.40
C ILE A 137 -5.79 7.47 -0.29
N TRP A 138 -5.42 8.55 -0.97
CA TRP A 138 -4.11 8.66 -1.64
C TRP A 138 -2.95 8.61 -0.64
N LEU A 139 -3.08 9.30 0.50
CA LEU A 139 -2.12 9.23 1.60
C LEU A 139 -1.97 7.81 2.14
N ARG A 140 -3.07 7.07 2.28
CA ARG A 140 -3.05 5.66 2.68
C ARG A 140 -2.34 4.79 1.64
N MET A 141 -2.70 4.93 0.36
CA MET A 141 -2.14 4.13 -0.71
C MET A 141 -0.64 4.36 -0.93
N SER A 142 -0.19 5.62 -0.89
CA SER A 142 1.24 5.96 -0.97
C SER A 142 2.02 5.44 0.24
N SER A 143 1.43 5.53 1.44
CA SER A 143 2.00 4.94 2.66
C SER A 143 2.16 3.42 2.56
N GLU A 144 1.16 2.76 1.97
CA GLU A 144 1.15 1.31 1.75
C GLU A 144 2.28 0.90 0.80
N ILE A 145 2.43 1.60 -0.32
CA ILE A 145 3.53 1.38 -1.28
C ILE A 145 4.88 1.47 -0.54
N TYR A 146 5.11 2.55 0.20
CA TYR A 146 6.35 2.76 0.94
C TYR A 146 6.68 1.59 1.88
N ARG A 147 5.71 1.17 2.70
CA ARG A 147 5.90 0.10 3.67
C ARG A 147 6.09 -1.27 3.03
N MET A 148 5.42 -1.54 1.92
CA MET A 148 5.60 -2.79 1.19
C MET A 148 6.99 -2.85 0.53
N PHE A 149 7.58 -1.71 0.12
CA PHE A 149 8.99 -1.67 -0.29
C PHE A 149 9.96 -1.96 0.86
N GLN A 150 9.64 -1.55 2.09
CA GLN A 150 10.42 -1.90 3.29
C GLN A 150 10.27 -3.38 3.69
N ILE A 151 9.25 -4.08 3.19
CA ILE A 151 9.08 -5.52 3.38
C ILE A 151 9.87 -6.26 2.31
N ASN A 152 9.56 -6.01 1.03
CA ASN A 152 10.22 -6.66 -0.08
C ASN A 152 10.02 -5.85 -1.37
N PRO A 153 11.05 -5.61 -2.19
CA PRO A 153 10.92 -4.81 -3.41
C PRO A 153 9.85 -5.30 -4.38
N GLN A 154 9.67 -6.62 -4.53
CA GLN A 154 8.64 -7.18 -5.41
C GLN A 154 7.23 -6.92 -4.87
N PHE A 155 7.06 -6.99 -3.55
CA PHE A 155 5.78 -6.65 -2.90
C PHE A 155 5.49 -5.16 -3.00
N GLY A 156 6.51 -4.32 -2.86
CA GLY A 156 6.44 -2.87 -3.11
C GLY A 156 5.97 -2.56 -4.52
N MET A 157 6.62 -3.14 -5.54
CA MET A 157 6.22 -2.96 -6.95
C MET A 157 4.81 -3.47 -7.25
N ARG A 158 4.43 -4.63 -6.72
CA ARG A 158 3.06 -5.17 -6.89
C ARG A 158 2.01 -4.22 -6.30
N THR A 159 2.28 -3.68 -5.11
CA THR A 159 1.40 -2.70 -4.44
C THR A 159 1.35 -1.39 -5.21
N ALA A 160 2.51 -0.92 -5.71
CA ALA A 160 2.61 0.27 -6.54
C ALA A 160 1.77 0.13 -7.81
N TYR A 161 1.83 -1.02 -8.49
CA TYR A 161 1.02 -1.26 -9.69
C TYR A 161 -0.48 -1.15 -9.40
N ALA A 162 -0.97 -1.84 -8.37
CA ALA A 162 -2.39 -1.82 -8.00
C ALA A 162 -2.85 -0.42 -7.56
N ASN A 163 -2.08 0.24 -6.69
CA ASN A 163 -2.45 1.53 -6.11
C ASN A 163 -2.34 2.66 -7.14
N VAL A 164 -1.32 2.68 -7.99
CA VAL A 164 -1.19 3.70 -9.06
C VAL A 164 -2.27 3.52 -10.12
N ALA A 165 -2.62 2.28 -10.49
CA ALA A 165 -3.74 2.03 -11.40
C ALA A 165 -5.05 2.60 -10.83
N TRP A 166 -5.31 2.36 -9.53
CA TRP A 166 -6.48 2.93 -8.86
C TRP A 166 -6.44 4.46 -8.80
N MET A 167 -5.28 5.07 -8.51
CA MET A 167 -5.12 6.53 -8.52
C MET A 167 -5.42 7.12 -9.91
N CYS A 168 -4.99 6.45 -10.98
CA CYS A 168 -5.29 6.87 -12.35
C CYS A 168 -6.80 6.81 -12.64
N GLU A 169 -7.47 5.72 -12.23
CA GLU A 169 -8.92 5.59 -12.32
C GLU A 169 -9.66 6.70 -11.56
N GLU A 170 -9.20 7.06 -10.36
CA GLU A 170 -9.79 8.17 -9.60
C GLU A 170 -9.61 9.52 -10.28
N LEU A 171 -8.45 9.77 -10.86
CA LEU A 171 -8.20 11.00 -11.61
C LEU A 171 -9.13 11.12 -12.83
N VAL A 172 -9.49 9.99 -13.45
CA VAL A 172 -10.50 9.97 -14.52
C VAL A 172 -11.90 10.23 -13.97
N ARG A 173 -12.28 9.58 -12.86
CA ARG A 173 -13.58 9.80 -12.19
C ARG A 173 -13.74 11.24 -11.69
N ALA A 174 -12.64 11.90 -11.35
CA ALA A 174 -12.61 13.31 -10.98
C ALA A 174 -12.72 14.27 -12.18
N GLY A 175 -12.64 13.76 -13.42
CA GLY A 175 -12.67 14.56 -14.64
C GLY A 175 -11.33 15.25 -14.96
N THR A 176 -10.25 14.92 -14.25
CA THR A 176 -8.92 15.53 -14.46
C THR A 176 -8.27 15.03 -15.74
N PHE A 177 -8.44 13.75 -16.07
CA PHE A 177 -7.92 13.14 -17.28
C PHE A 177 -9.00 12.32 -18.01
N PRO A 178 -8.91 12.19 -19.35
CA PRO A 178 -9.92 11.48 -20.13
C PRO A 178 -9.82 9.94 -20.02
N THR A 179 -8.64 9.40 -19.71
CA THR A 179 -8.41 7.95 -19.60
C THR A 179 -7.36 7.64 -18.52
N PRO A 180 -7.34 6.41 -17.96
CA PRO A 180 -6.34 6.01 -16.99
C PRO A 180 -4.92 6.08 -17.55
N GLN A 181 -4.75 5.75 -18.84
CA GLN A 181 -3.45 5.87 -19.51
C GLN A 181 -3.00 7.32 -19.62
N ALA A 182 -3.90 8.26 -19.91
CA ALA A 182 -3.57 9.68 -19.94
C ALA A 182 -3.17 10.20 -18.54
N ALA A 183 -3.86 9.73 -17.50
CA ALA A 183 -3.49 10.03 -16.11
C ALA A 183 -2.10 9.47 -15.76
N PHE A 184 -1.83 8.21 -16.10
CA PHE A 184 -0.54 7.56 -15.85
C PHE A 184 0.61 8.28 -16.59
N ASN A 185 0.38 8.67 -17.85
CA ASN A 185 1.39 9.36 -18.66
C ASN A 185 1.70 10.78 -18.13
N ASN A 186 0.85 11.34 -17.27
CA ASN A 186 1.17 12.57 -16.56
C ASN A 186 2.11 12.26 -15.39
N ARG A 187 3.42 12.29 -15.67
CA ARG A 187 4.47 11.99 -14.71
C ARG A 187 4.36 12.80 -13.42
N GLU A 188 4.04 14.08 -13.50
CA GLU A 188 3.96 14.95 -12.33
C GLU A 188 2.82 14.54 -11.38
N ALA A 189 1.64 14.21 -11.93
CA ALA A 189 0.51 13.74 -11.13
C ALA A 189 0.84 12.45 -10.38
N ILE A 190 1.50 11.49 -11.04
CA ILE A 190 1.87 10.22 -10.41
C ILE A 190 2.97 10.42 -9.37
N LEU A 191 3.99 11.22 -9.67
CA LEU A 191 5.05 11.52 -8.70
C LEU A 191 4.49 12.25 -7.48
N HIS A 192 3.61 13.23 -7.68
CA HIS A 192 2.94 13.91 -6.59
C HIS A 192 2.23 12.89 -5.69
N GLY A 193 1.39 12.03 -6.28
CA GLY A 193 0.67 10.97 -5.56
C GLY A 193 1.59 10.03 -4.78
N LEU A 194 2.71 9.60 -5.37
CA LEU A 194 3.70 8.73 -4.73
C LEU A 194 4.43 9.43 -3.57
N THR A 195 4.67 10.73 -3.68
CA THR A 195 5.37 11.52 -2.65
C THR A 195 4.46 12.01 -1.52
N LEU A 196 3.13 11.87 -1.62
CA LEU A 196 2.18 12.37 -0.62
C LEU A 196 2.44 11.84 0.79
N SER A 197 2.89 10.58 0.92
CA SER A 197 3.23 9.99 2.21
C SER A 197 4.63 10.34 2.71
N GLY A 198 5.35 11.25 2.06
CA GLY A 198 6.72 11.65 2.40
C GLY A 198 7.81 10.83 1.72
N LEU A 199 7.50 10.03 0.70
CA LEU A 199 8.50 9.27 -0.05
C LEU A 199 9.49 10.23 -0.75
N PRO A 200 10.81 9.98 -0.72
CA PRO A 200 11.77 10.79 -1.46
C PRO A 200 11.47 10.87 -2.95
N HIS A 201 11.54 12.06 -3.52
CA HIS A 201 11.25 12.27 -4.94
C HIS A 201 12.09 11.37 -5.86
N ALA A 202 13.39 11.24 -5.59
CA ALA A 202 14.27 10.37 -6.39
C ALA A 202 13.82 8.89 -6.38
N TYR A 203 13.27 8.40 -5.27
CA TYR A 203 12.74 7.05 -5.20
C TYR A 203 11.38 6.94 -5.91
N ALA A 204 10.51 7.94 -5.74
CA ALA A 204 9.23 7.99 -6.48
C ALA A 204 9.46 7.98 -8.01
N VAL A 205 10.50 8.66 -8.49
CA VAL A 205 10.92 8.62 -9.90
C VAL A 205 11.28 7.20 -10.32
N ASN A 206 12.10 6.51 -9.54
CA ASN A 206 12.48 5.14 -9.83
C ASN A 206 11.26 4.20 -9.87
N VAL A 207 10.34 4.31 -8.90
CA VAL A 207 9.09 3.54 -8.88
C VAL A 207 8.25 3.80 -10.14
N TYR A 208 8.05 5.07 -10.51
CA TYR A 208 7.32 5.45 -11.71
C TYR A 208 7.94 4.84 -12.98
N GLU A 209 9.27 4.90 -13.11
CA GLU A 209 9.99 4.36 -14.27
C GLU A 209 9.87 2.83 -14.37
N GLN A 210 9.86 2.11 -13.24
CA GLN A 210 9.63 0.66 -13.22
C GLN A 210 8.17 0.28 -13.52
N LEU A 211 7.20 1.16 -13.24
CA LEU A 211 5.79 0.95 -13.59
C LEU A 211 5.50 1.22 -15.07
N ALA A 212 6.30 2.08 -15.70
CA ALA A 212 6.09 2.45 -17.09
C ALA A 212 6.40 1.26 -18.00
N PRO A 213 5.55 0.98 -19.01
CA PRO A 213 5.89 -0.01 -20.01
C PRO A 213 7.20 0.40 -20.72
N PRO A 214 8.02 -0.56 -21.16
CA PRO A 214 9.24 -0.26 -21.91
C PRO A 214 8.87 0.60 -23.11
N ARG A 215 9.52 1.77 -23.24
CA ARG A 215 9.26 2.65 -24.38
C ARG A 215 9.73 1.93 -25.65
N PRO A 216 8.93 1.90 -26.73
CA PRO A 216 9.41 1.42 -28.02
C PRO A 216 10.60 2.29 -28.44
N GLN A 217 11.68 1.64 -28.87
CA GLN A 217 12.88 2.28 -29.43
C GLN A 217 12.58 2.87 -30.81
#